data_AF-H0QVD4-F1
#
_entry.id   AF-H0QVD4-F1
#
_cell.length_a   1.000
_cell.length_b   1.000
_cell.length_c   1.000
_cell.angle_alpha   90.00
_cell.angle_beta   90.00
_cell.angle_gamma   90.00
#
_symmetry.space_group_name_H-M   'P 1'
#
loop_
_entity.id
_entity.type
_entity.pdbx_description
1 polymer ?
#
loop_
_entity_poly.entity_id
_entity_poly.type
_entity_poly.pdbx_seq_one_letter_code
_entity_poly.pdbx_strand_id
1 'polypeptide(L)'
;MAMDSGAAKVLKIVERLTDMAEKSGRADLAQRMAITKDRIIDPSARVVVVGRLSQGKSQLINALLNVPACRVGDGETTELITVVNFGDEPTAHLVVADGDATRRIEISIDDVHRDFAHAPEAGGAEVVRLEISVPSPLLKQGLMLVDTPGTGGVGSVHAAAALGLLPGANALIICSDVSQEFTAPEMTFIRQAIELCPKAFCATTKVDLYPYWRDVVAADTAHLTRAEIPLVPKPLSSTLRAHAITLEDKELNEESGYPELLRFLSGEVLAHAQQDMQRGVRSAIASATQHLSLTLSAELTVLSDPAERERIVAELDVARREAKELSSRTALWQQTLGDGISDLSADADYDLRGRFRTILKDFEQEVDDTDPSVIWADLTERLQHRVSEAVGDNFIWIHRKSIDVASAVAESFAQDGSVAIPEVALASVGGDLEPVDPLAGLEQAPSGFGHKIITGMRGSYGGMMMFGMISTLVGMSMINPFSVLAGVALGRKSYQEDRDMRLQRRRGEAKMAIRRLVDDVQFEAGRESRDRLRLIQRVLRDHFRAIADETTRSLTESIAATEKAAKAQVSERDTRCRELKQQLTFLTEAGNWARGGTE
;
A
#
# COMPACT_ATOMS: atom_id res chain seq x y z
N MET A 1 27.69 14.39 8.45
CA MET A 1 26.99 14.57 7.15
C MET A 1 27.91 15.31 6.21
N ALA A 2 28.48 14.67 5.18
CA ALA A 2 28.96 15.41 4.01
C ALA A 2 27.77 15.46 3.06
N MET A 3 26.90 16.48 3.20
CA MET A 3 25.85 16.70 2.21
C MET A 3 26.51 16.90 0.85
N ASP A 4 25.94 16.30 -0.19
CA ASP A 4 26.31 16.66 -1.56
C ASP A 4 26.22 18.18 -1.71
N SER A 5 27.22 18.77 -2.37
CA SER A 5 27.34 20.21 -2.59
C SER A 5 26.08 20.82 -3.22
N GLY A 6 25.32 20.03 -3.99
CA GLY A 6 24.00 20.41 -4.52
C GLY A 6 22.92 20.47 -3.45
N ALA A 7 22.77 19.42 -2.63
CA ALA A 7 21.77 19.38 -1.56
C ALA A 7 21.95 20.51 -0.53
N ALA A 8 23.20 20.83 -0.18
CA ALA A 8 23.51 21.94 0.72
C ALA A 8 23.11 23.31 0.14
N LYS A 9 23.23 23.50 -1.18
CA LYS A 9 22.77 24.73 -1.86
C LYS A 9 21.24 24.82 -1.86
N VAL A 10 20.55 23.72 -2.18
CA VAL A 10 19.08 23.67 -2.17
C VAL A 10 18.54 23.91 -0.77
N LEU A 11 19.15 23.31 0.26
CA LEU A 11 18.77 23.53 1.64
C LEU A 11 18.89 25.01 2.04
N LYS A 12 19.96 25.70 1.62
CA LYS A 12 20.10 27.16 1.84
C LYS A 12 19.02 27.97 1.13
N ILE A 13 18.59 27.56 -0.08
CA ILE A 13 17.48 28.20 -0.78
C ILE A 13 16.19 28.03 0.04
N VAL A 14 15.90 26.80 0.48
CA VAL A 14 14.71 26.48 1.29
C VAL A 14 14.73 27.26 2.60
N GLU A 15 15.84 27.27 3.33
CA GLU A 15 15.99 28.02 4.59
C GLU A 15 15.78 29.53 4.38
N ARG A 16 16.35 30.11 3.32
CA ARG A 16 16.14 31.52 2.99
C ARG A 16 14.70 31.82 2.61
N LEU A 17 14.02 30.90 1.91
CA LEU A 17 12.60 31.03 1.60
C LEU A 17 11.72 30.93 2.86
N THR A 18 12.08 30.04 3.81
CA THR A 18 11.44 29.98 5.13
C THR A 18 11.56 31.30 5.86
N ASP A 19 12.78 31.86 5.97
CA ASP A 19 13.02 33.15 6.62
C ASP A 19 12.23 34.30 5.97
N MET A 20 12.16 34.32 4.63
CA MET A 20 11.38 35.32 3.90
C MET A 20 9.89 35.15 4.14
N ALA A 21 9.38 33.92 4.12
CA ALA A 21 7.99 33.62 4.43
C ALA A 21 7.61 34.06 5.85
N GLU A 22 8.43 33.77 6.85
CA GLU A 22 8.21 34.22 8.23
C GLU A 22 8.18 35.74 8.37
N LYS A 23 9.15 36.44 7.76
CA LYS A 23 9.20 37.92 7.77
C LYS A 23 8.01 38.57 7.06
N SER A 24 7.44 37.88 6.08
CA SER A 24 6.24 38.29 5.35
C SER A 24 4.93 37.83 6.01
N GLY A 25 4.97 37.20 7.20
CA GLY A 25 3.78 36.73 7.90
C GLY A 25 3.11 35.49 7.27
N ARG A 26 3.83 34.79 6.39
CA ARG A 26 3.38 33.62 5.62
C ARG A 26 3.76 32.31 6.31
N ALA A 27 3.12 32.04 7.44
CA ALA A 27 3.33 30.80 8.21
C ALA A 27 3.02 29.53 7.40
N ASP A 28 2.08 29.61 6.47
CA ASP A 28 1.72 28.55 5.51
C ASP A 28 2.89 28.16 4.61
N LEU A 29 3.56 29.15 4.01
CA LEU A 29 4.75 28.93 3.17
C LEU A 29 5.94 28.43 4.00
N ALA A 30 6.13 28.98 5.20
CA ALA A 30 7.19 28.54 6.11
C ALA A 30 7.02 27.06 6.49
N GLN A 31 5.79 26.64 6.84
CA GLN A 31 5.48 25.23 7.13
C GLN A 31 5.72 24.33 5.91
N ARG A 32 5.31 24.77 4.71
CA ARG A 32 5.55 24.01 3.48
C ARG A 32 7.05 23.87 3.17
N MET A 33 7.84 24.91 3.40
CA MET A 33 9.30 24.85 3.28
C MET A 33 9.94 23.97 4.36
N ALA A 34 9.39 23.92 5.58
CA ALA A 34 9.83 22.98 6.61
C ALA A 34 9.61 21.52 6.18
N ILE A 35 8.41 21.18 5.66
CA ILE A 35 8.14 19.84 5.10
C ILE A 35 9.09 19.52 3.94
N THR A 36 9.34 20.51 3.07
CA THR A 36 10.27 20.36 1.95
C THR A 36 11.70 20.12 2.43
N LYS A 37 12.12 20.81 3.51
CA LYS A 37 13.41 20.62 4.17
C LYS A 37 13.54 19.21 4.74
N ASP A 38 12.54 18.73 5.46
CA ASP A 38 12.55 17.37 6.02
C ASP A 38 12.71 16.32 4.92
N ARG A 39 12.03 16.51 3.79
CA ARG A 39 12.14 15.63 2.61
C ARG A 39 13.54 15.64 1.96
N ILE A 40 14.25 16.76 2.01
CA ILE A 40 15.65 16.85 1.52
C ILE A 40 16.60 16.12 2.48
N ILE A 41 16.31 16.18 3.78
CA ILE A 41 17.14 15.57 4.82
C ILE A 41 16.95 14.05 4.86
N ASP A 42 15.73 13.57 4.68
CA ASP A 42 15.37 12.14 4.68
C ASP A 42 14.64 11.73 3.38
N PRO A 43 15.39 11.52 2.28
CA PRO A 43 14.85 11.05 1.02
C PRO A 43 14.70 9.52 1.03
N SER A 44 13.80 9.00 1.85
CA SER A 44 13.60 7.55 1.93
C SER A 44 12.91 6.98 0.69
N ALA A 45 13.66 6.22 -0.10
CA ALA A 45 13.21 5.37 -1.20
C ALA A 45 12.68 4.05 -0.63
N ARG A 46 11.36 3.87 -0.71
CA ARG A 46 10.68 2.69 -0.19
C ARG A 46 10.81 1.52 -1.16
N VAL A 47 11.34 0.40 -0.69
CA VAL A 47 11.47 -0.84 -1.44
C VAL A 47 10.72 -1.94 -0.69
N VAL A 48 9.69 -2.49 -1.32
CA VAL A 48 8.85 -3.54 -0.73
C VAL A 48 9.36 -4.91 -1.20
N VAL A 49 9.54 -5.83 -0.26
CA VAL A 49 9.99 -7.21 -0.53
C VAL A 49 8.80 -8.14 -0.39
N VAL A 50 8.39 -8.77 -1.49
CA VAL A 50 7.20 -9.62 -1.57
C VAL A 50 7.55 -11.03 -2.02
N GLY A 51 6.64 -11.98 -1.79
CA GLY A 51 6.82 -13.38 -2.14
C GLY A 51 6.16 -14.31 -1.13
N ARG A 52 5.99 -15.58 -1.51
CA ARG A 52 5.34 -16.60 -0.67
C ARG A 52 6.05 -16.79 0.67
N LEU A 53 5.37 -17.48 1.60
CA LEU A 53 6.02 -18.00 2.80
C LEU A 53 7.28 -18.80 2.43
N SER A 54 8.30 -18.66 3.28
CA SER A 54 9.55 -19.42 3.21
C SER A 54 10.40 -19.25 1.94
N GLN A 55 10.16 -18.23 1.12
CA GLN A 55 10.98 -17.91 -0.08
C GLN A 55 12.27 -17.13 0.24
N GLY A 56 12.57 -16.91 1.52
CA GLY A 56 13.81 -16.24 1.94
C GLY A 56 13.78 -14.71 1.95
N LYS A 57 12.61 -14.05 1.99
CA LYS A 57 12.47 -12.57 2.02
C LYS A 57 13.26 -11.91 3.16
N SER A 58 12.97 -12.31 4.41
CA SER A 58 13.60 -11.78 5.60
C SER A 58 15.11 -12.06 5.64
N GLN A 59 15.53 -13.25 5.18
CA GLN A 59 16.94 -13.61 5.06
C GLN A 59 17.64 -12.78 3.96
N LEU A 60 16.94 -12.46 2.87
CA LEU A 60 17.46 -11.61 1.81
C LEU A 60 17.76 -10.21 2.33
N ILE A 61 16.84 -9.63 3.12
CA ILE A 61 17.01 -8.32 3.77
C ILE A 61 18.18 -8.35 4.77
N ASN A 62 18.24 -9.37 5.63
CA ASN A 62 19.33 -9.49 6.61
C ASN A 62 20.71 -9.56 5.94
N ALA A 63 20.84 -10.37 4.89
CA ALA A 63 22.09 -10.50 4.13
C ALA A 63 22.40 -9.25 3.27
N LEU A 64 21.38 -8.50 2.84
CA LEU A 64 21.55 -7.22 2.16
C LEU A 64 22.12 -6.16 3.10
N LEU A 65 21.54 -6.05 4.29
CA LEU A 65 21.90 -5.03 5.28
C LEU A 65 23.11 -5.41 6.14
N ASN A 66 23.48 -6.69 6.16
CA ASN A 66 24.47 -7.27 7.07
C ASN A 66 24.13 -7.08 8.56
N VAL A 67 22.84 -7.13 8.89
CA VAL A 67 22.32 -7.08 10.26
C VAL A 67 21.09 -7.98 10.37
N PRO A 68 20.88 -8.67 11.50
CA PRO A 68 19.69 -9.50 11.72
C PRO A 68 18.49 -8.60 12.09
N ALA A 69 18.01 -7.80 11.15
CA ALA A 69 16.87 -6.90 11.40
C ALA A 69 15.53 -7.63 11.35
N CYS A 70 15.37 -8.58 10.42
CA CYS A 70 14.13 -9.32 10.21
C CYS A 70 14.20 -10.71 10.85
N ARG A 71 13.04 -11.22 11.31
CA ARG A 71 12.90 -12.58 11.85
C ARG A 71 13.06 -13.64 10.74
N VAL A 72 13.83 -14.70 11.01
CA VAL A 72 14.08 -15.82 10.08
C VAL A 72 13.91 -17.14 10.84
N GLY A 73 13.30 -18.16 10.21
CA GLY A 73 12.98 -19.46 10.82
C GLY A 73 12.18 -20.37 9.88
N ASP A 74 11.93 -21.61 10.30
CA ASP A 74 11.23 -22.63 9.50
C ASP A 74 9.70 -22.69 9.75
N GLY A 75 9.18 -21.87 10.69
CA GLY A 75 7.73 -21.66 10.94
C GLY A 75 7.16 -20.45 10.19
N GLU A 76 5.91 -20.03 10.45
CA GLU A 76 5.34 -18.78 9.91
C GLU A 76 6.20 -17.57 10.37
N THR A 77 7.21 -17.19 9.58
CA THR A 77 8.30 -16.31 10.03
C THR A 77 7.95 -14.85 10.12
N THR A 78 6.95 -14.42 9.36
CA THR A 78 6.60 -13.01 9.22
C THR A 78 5.08 -12.94 9.10
N GLU A 79 4.41 -12.65 10.21
CA GLU A 79 2.97 -12.35 10.26
C GLU A 79 2.72 -10.82 10.23
N LEU A 80 3.77 -10.03 10.53
CA LEU A 80 3.70 -8.58 10.65
C LEU A 80 4.60 -7.88 9.61
N ILE A 81 4.11 -6.80 9.02
CA ILE A 81 4.92 -5.93 8.14
C ILE A 81 6.07 -5.33 8.96
N THR A 82 7.30 -5.47 8.48
CA THR A 82 8.50 -4.92 9.13
C THR A 82 9.14 -3.87 8.24
N VAL A 83 9.23 -2.64 8.72
CA VAL A 83 9.88 -1.52 8.04
C VAL A 83 11.27 -1.32 8.64
N VAL A 84 12.30 -1.42 7.82
CA VAL A 84 13.70 -1.23 8.21
C VAL A 84 14.23 0.06 7.61
N ASN A 85 14.64 1.00 8.45
CA ASN A 85 15.16 2.32 8.06
C ASN A 85 16.52 2.60 8.72
N PHE A 86 17.14 3.71 8.34
CA PHE A 86 18.42 4.13 8.90
C PHE A 86 18.24 4.70 10.31
N GLY A 87 19.10 4.29 11.24
CA GLY A 87 19.31 4.94 12.52
C GLY A 87 20.78 4.88 12.91
N ASP A 88 21.30 5.94 13.54
CA ASP A 88 22.68 5.93 14.05
C ASP A 88 22.85 4.90 15.19
N GLU A 89 21.78 4.65 15.94
CA GLU A 89 21.70 3.60 16.97
C GLU A 89 20.58 2.61 16.64
N PRO A 90 20.78 1.30 16.91
CA PRO A 90 19.74 0.29 16.72
C PRO A 90 18.54 0.53 17.65
N THR A 91 17.35 0.74 17.08
CA THR A 91 16.11 0.91 17.85
C THR A 91 14.95 0.18 17.17
N ALA A 92 13.92 -0.17 17.94
CA ALA A 92 12.75 -0.86 17.42
C ALA A 92 11.46 -0.35 18.08
N HIS A 93 10.41 -0.20 17.27
CA HIS A 93 9.12 0.33 17.70
C HIS A 93 7.97 -0.49 17.11
N LEU A 94 7.02 -0.88 17.94
CA LEU A 94 5.72 -1.38 17.48
C LEU A 94 4.81 -0.20 17.19
N VAL A 95 4.16 -0.24 16.02
CA VAL A 95 3.10 0.69 15.65
C VAL A 95 1.78 -0.04 15.85
N VAL A 96 0.92 0.50 16.70
CA VAL A 96 -0.39 -0.10 16.99
C VAL A 96 -1.51 0.89 16.74
N ALA A 97 -2.68 0.37 16.37
CA ALA A 97 -3.86 1.16 16.07
C ALA A 97 -4.40 1.86 17.33
N ASP A 98 -4.83 3.11 17.18
CA ASP A 98 -5.43 3.95 18.23
C ASP A 98 -6.56 4.82 17.63
N GLY A 99 -7.70 4.18 17.36
CA GLY A 99 -8.82 4.82 16.66
C GLY A 99 -8.45 5.16 15.21
N ASP A 100 -8.54 6.43 14.83
CA ASP A 100 -8.12 6.95 13.52
C ASP A 100 -6.60 7.28 13.45
N ALA A 101 -5.85 7.02 14.53
CA ALA A 101 -4.42 7.33 14.65
C ALA A 101 -3.59 6.08 14.97
N THR A 102 -2.27 6.24 15.01
CA THR A 102 -1.33 5.19 15.42
C THR A 102 -0.48 5.67 16.59
N ARG A 103 -0.15 4.74 17.50
CA ARG A 103 0.78 4.99 18.62
C ARG A 103 2.03 4.12 18.46
N ARG A 104 3.19 4.70 18.80
CA ARG A 104 4.48 4.01 18.79
C ARG A 104 4.83 3.51 20.18
N ILE A 105 5.26 2.26 20.27
CA ILE A 105 5.69 1.62 21.52
C ILE A 105 7.12 1.13 21.30
N GLU A 106 8.06 1.66 22.08
CA GLU A 106 9.45 1.21 22.04
C GLU A 106 9.56 -0.24 22.53
N ILE A 107 10.34 -1.05 21.81
CA ILE A 107 10.69 -2.42 22.19
C ILE A 107 12.21 -2.60 22.16
N SER A 108 12.70 -3.59 22.90
CA SER A 108 14.13 -3.93 22.86
C SER A 108 14.53 -4.40 21.46
N ILE A 109 15.69 -3.94 20.98
CA ILE A 109 16.25 -4.41 19.72
C ILE A 109 16.57 -5.92 19.76
N ASP A 110 16.88 -6.47 20.94
CA ASP A 110 17.15 -7.90 21.11
C ASP A 110 15.88 -8.76 20.98
N ASP A 111 14.71 -8.13 21.11
CA ASP A 111 13.40 -8.79 21.07
C ASP A 111 12.77 -8.79 19.66
N VAL A 112 13.38 -8.17 18.64
CA VAL A 112 12.79 -8.01 17.29
C VAL A 112 12.47 -9.32 16.57
N HIS A 113 13.02 -10.43 17.05
CA HIS A 113 12.75 -11.77 16.52
C HIS A 113 11.58 -12.48 17.20
N ARG A 114 10.96 -11.89 18.21
CA ARG A 114 9.72 -12.40 18.82
C ARG A 114 8.56 -12.27 17.85
N ASP A 115 7.51 -13.03 18.14
CA ASP A 115 6.21 -12.81 17.52
C ASP A 115 5.52 -11.60 18.19
N PHE A 116 5.14 -10.61 17.39
CA PHE A 116 4.47 -9.40 17.82
C PHE A 116 3.04 -9.28 17.30
N ALA A 117 2.50 -10.26 16.56
CA ALA A 117 1.11 -10.23 16.11
C ALA A 117 0.13 -10.08 17.30
N HIS A 118 0.48 -10.66 18.44
CA HIS A 118 -0.30 -10.63 19.68
C HIS A 118 0.50 -10.05 20.85
N ALA A 119 1.32 -9.03 20.59
CA ALA A 119 2.22 -8.42 21.58
C ALA A 119 1.45 -7.92 22.83
N PRO A 120 1.75 -8.41 24.05
CA PRO A 120 1.16 -7.89 25.29
C PRO A 120 1.36 -6.38 25.47
N GLU A 121 2.47 -5.86 24.95
CA GLU A 121 2.84 -4.45 24.93
C GLU A 121 1.78 -3.59 24.19
N ALA A 122 1.07 -4.18 23.22
CA ALA A 122 -0.01 -3.53 22.49
C ALA A 122 -1.28 -3.31 23.34
N GLY A 123 -1.39 -3.95 24.51
CA GLY A 123 -2.51 -3.72 25.44
C GLY A 123 -3.89 -4.09 24.85
N GLY A 124 -3.92 -5.04 23.91
CA GLY A 124 -5.13 -5.45 23.19
C GLY A 124 -5.46 -4.58 21.97
N ALA A 125 -4.66 -3.56 21.67
CA ALA A 125 -4.72 -2.87 20.38
C ALA A 125 -4.12 -3.74 19.27
N GLU A 126 -4.61 -3.57 18.05
CA GLU A 126 -4.07 -4.25 16.88
C GLU A 126 -2.68 -3.72 16.53
N VAL A 127 -1.75 -4.64 16.25
CA VAL A 127 -0.39 -4.30 15.83
C VAL A 127 -0.36 -4.15 14.31
N VAL A 128 -0.09 -2.93 13.85
CA VAL A 128 -0.10 -2.58 12.42
C VAL A 128 1.21 -2.98 11.75
N ARG A 129 2.35 -2.64 12.38
CA ARG A 129 3.69 -2.94 11.86
C ARG A 129 4.78 -2.82 12.92
N LEU A 130 5.95 -3.36 12.58
CA LEU A 130 7.20 -3.20 13.31
C LEU A 130 8.11 -2.22 12.55
N GLU A 131 8.63 -1.18 13.22
CA GLU A 131 9.60 -0.23 12.67
C GLU A 131 10.96 -0.47 13.34
N ILE A 132 12.00 -0.76 12.55
CA ILE A 132 13.36 -1.04 13.04
C ILE A 132 14.34 -0.07 12.39
N SER A 133 15.15 0.60 13.20
CA SER A 133 16.23 1.47 12.73
C SER A 133 17.57 0.82 12.99
N VAL A 134 18.44 0.76 11.97
CA VAL A 134 19.77 0.14 12.08
C VAL A 134 20.85 0.96 11.35
N PRO A 135 22.12 0.94 11.82
CA PRO A 135 23.21 1.69 11.21
C PRO A 135 23.78 0.99 9.97
N SER A 136 22.99 0.90 8.90
CA SER A 136 23.42 0.31 7.63
C SER A 136 23.87 1.38 6.61
N PRO A 137 25.03 1.21 5.95
CA PRO A 137 25.48 2.12 4.88
C PRO A 137 24.51 2.23 3.70
N LEU A 138 23.72 1.19 3.43
CA LEU A 138 22.70 1.20 2.37
C LEU A 138 21.50 2.07 2.77
N LEU A 139 20.99 1.89 3.99
CA LEU A 139 19.86 2.66 4.50
C LEU A 139 20.26 4.13 4.65
N LYS A 140 21.51 4.40 5.03
CA LYS A 140 22.07 5.77 5.12
C LYS A 140 22.01 6.55 3.80
N GLN A 141 21.96 5.86 2.66
CA GLN A 141 21.82 6.48 1.34
C GLN A 141 20.36 6.85 1.02
N GLY A 142 19.43 6.63 1.96
CA GLY A 142 18.02 6.90 1.79
C GLY A 142 17.22 5.67 1.35
N LEU A 143 17.66 4.44 1.62
CA LEU A 143 16.82 3.26 1.39
C LEU A 143 15.95 2.97 2.62
N MET A 144 14.70 2.58 2.38
CA MET A 144 13.79 2.01 3.37
C MET A 144 13.28 0.68 2.85
N LEU A 145 13.54 -0.40 3.58
CA LEU A 145 13.12 -1.75 3.19
C LEU A 145 11.85 -2.13 3.94
N VAL A 146 10.89 -2.72 3.24
CA VAL A 146 9.65 -3.23 3.83
C VAL A 146 9.61 -4.73 3.61
N ASP A 147 9.80 -5.50 4.68
CA ASP A 147 9.56 -6.94 4.67
C ASP A 147 8.05 -7.19 4.85
N THR A 148 7.45 -7.89 3.90
CA THR A 148 6.03 -8.25 4.00
C THR A 148 5.87 -9.61 4.65
N PRO A 149 4.75 -9.85 5.36
CA PRO A 149 4.34 -11.20 5.73
C PRO A 149 4.40 -12.13 4.54
N GLY A 150 4.73 -13.40 4.77
CA GLY A 150 4.67 -14.36 3.70
C GLY A 150 3.23 -14.49 3.24
N THR A 151 2.99 -14.31 1.94
CA THR A 151 1.70 -14.60 1.37
C THR A 151 1.49 -16.12 1.51
N GLY A 152 0.63 -16.54 2.45
CA GLY A 152 0.34 -17.95 2.69
C GLY A 152 -0.28 -18.57 1.45
N GLY A 153 0.53 -19.19 0.60
CA GLY A 153 0.14 -19.40 -0.80
C GLY A 153 -0.17 -18.07 -1.51
N VAL A 154 0.06 -18.02 -2.82
CA VAL A 154 -0.47 -16.89 -3.58
C VAL A 154 -1.97 -17.14 -3.73
N GLY A 155 -2.79 -16.34 -3.06
CA GLY A 155 -4.20 -16.67 -2.83
C GLY A 155 -4.70 -16.47 -1.41
N SER A 156 -3.85 -16.06 -0.47
CA SER A 156 -4.28 -15.61 0.87
C SER A 156 -4.53 -14.12 0.93
N VAL A 157 -5.29 -13.68 1.94
CA VAL A 157 -5.52 -12.29 2.33
C VAL A 157 -4.22 -11.49 2.39
N HIS A 158 -3.13 -12.12 2.82
CA HIS A 158 -1.78 -11.55 2.86
C HIS A 158 -1.24 -11.09 1.50
N ALA A 159 -1.66 -11.69 0.38
CA ALA A 159 -1.26 -11.26 -0.96
C ALA A 159 -1.94 -9.95 -1.37
N ALA A 160 -3.24 -9.80 -1.08
CA ALA A 160 -3.96 -8.54 -1.29
C ALA A 160 -3.41 -7.43 -0.39
N ALA A 161 -3.03 -7.77 0.84
CA ALA A 161 -2.33 -6.88 1.75
C ALA A 161 -0.98 -6.41 1.15
N ALA A 162 -0.15 -7.33 0.64
CA ALA A 162 1.11 -6.96 -0.01
C ALA A 162 0.91 -6.01 -1.20
N LEU A 163 -0.13 -6.21 -2.02
CA LEU A 163 -0.48 -5.30 -3.13
C LEU A 163 -0.85 -3.90 -2.63
N GLY A 164 -1.44 -3.78 -1.43
CA GLY A 164 -1.77 -2.49 -0.81
C GLY A 164 -0.56 -1.62 -0.49
N LEU A 165 0.63 -2.20 -0.32
CA LEU A 165 1.87 -1.48 -0.04
C LEU A 165 2.54 -0.90 -1.31
N LEU A 166 2.18 -1.41 -2.49
CA LEU A 166 2.88 -1.13 -3.75
C LEU A 166 2.63 0.25 -4.36
N PRO A 167 1.43 0.86 -4.29
CA PRO A 167 1.19 2.20 -4.83
C PRO A 167 2.12 3.29 -4.27
N GLY A 168 2.69 3.06 -3.07
CA GLY A 168 3.66 3.95 -2.45
C GLY A 168 5.11 3.49 -2.46
N ALA A 169 5.40 2.40 -3.16
CA ALA A 169 6.75 1.87 -3.27
C ALA A 169 7.50 2.49 -4.46
N ASN A 170 8.77 2.83 -4.27
CA ASN A 170 9.66 3.24 -5.36
C ASN A 170 10.18 2.03 -6.16
N ALA A 171 10.27 0.86 -5.51
CA ALA A 171 10.61 -0.38 -6.17
C ALA A 171 10.07 -1.60 -5.41
N LEU A 172 10.05 -2.71 -6.13
CA LEU A 172 9.61 -4.02 -5.65
C LEU A 172 10.75 -5.05 -5.77
N ILE A 173 10.94 -5.88 -4.75
CA ILE A 173 11.75 -7.09 -4.84
C ILE A 173 10.81 -8.28 -4.70
N ILE A 174 10.69 -9.09 -5.76
CA ILE A 174 9.89 -10.30 -5.77
C ILE A 174 10.81 -11.48 -5.47
N CYS A 175 10.60 -12.14 -4.34
CA CYS A 175 11.36 -13.32 -3.93
C CYS A 175 10.58 -14.60 -4.28
N SER A 176 11.23 -15.48 -5.02
CA SER A 176 10.79 -16.86 -5.23
C SER A 176 12.03 -17.74 -5.17
N ASP A 177 12.00 -18.85 -4.44
CA ASP A 177 13.12 -19.76 -4.35
C ASP A 177 13.15 -20.70 -5.55
N VAL A 178 14.34 -21.20 -5.84
CA VAL A 178 14.57 -22.08 -7.00
C VAL A 178 14.22 -23.55 -6.71
N SER A 179 13.34 -23.82 -5.75
CA SER A 179 12.90 -25.19 -5.43
C SER A 179 11.96 -25.77 -6.49
N GLN A 180 11.24 -24.91 -7.19
CA GLN A 180 10.30 -25.23 -8.26
C GLN A 180 10.11 -24.02 -9.18
N GLU A 181 9.51 -24.23 -10.34
CA GLU A 181 9.09 -23.15 -11.25
C GLU A 181 7.98 -22.29 -10.62
N PHE A 182 7.80 -21.07 -11.14
CA PHE A 182 6.70 -20.20 -10.74
C PHE A 182 5.36 -20.92 -10.86
N THR A 183 4.63 -20.94 -9.75
CA THR A 183 3.25 -21.43 -9.78
C THR A 183 2.34 -20.44 -10.51
N ALA A 184 1.23 -20.92 -11.07
CA ALA A 184 0.24 -20.04 -11.72
C ALA A 184 -0.23 -18.89 -10.79
N PRO A 185 -0.46 -19.15 -9.49
CA PRO A 185 -0.68 -18.08 -8.54
C PRO A 185 0.43 -17.03 -8.47
N GLU A 186 1.71 -17.43 -8.36
CA GLU A 186 2.84 -16.49 -8.34
C GLU A 186 2.89 -15.64 -9.61
N MET A 187 2.63 -16.23 -10.78
CA MET A 187 2.54 -15.48 -12.03
C MET A 187 1.44 -14.41 -12.00
N THR A 188 0.26 -14.73 -11.46
CA THR A 188 -0.83 -13.75 -11.29
C THR A 188 -0.40 -12.61 -10.37
N PHE A 189 0.22 -12.92 -9.22
CA PHE A 189 0.68 -11.89 -8.29
C PHE A 189 1.80 -11.03 -8.88
N ILE A 190 2.75 -11.62 -9.61
CA ILE A 190 3.83 -10.88 -10.30
C ILE A 190 3.23 -9.88 -11.29
N ARG A 191 2.26 -10.31 -12.11
CA ARG A 191 1.56 -9.42 -13.04
C ARG A 191 0.90 -8.26 -12.29
N GLN A 192 0.11 -8.57 -11.27
CA GLN A 192 -0.60 -7.59 -10.44
C GLN A 192 0.36 -6.59 -9.77
N ALA A 193 1.48 -7.08 -9.25
CA ALA A 193 2.45 -6.27 -8.55
C ALA A 193 3.23 -5.32 -9.47
N ILE A 194 3.58 -5.77 -10.69
CA ILE A 194 4.26 -4.95 -11.69
C ILE A 194 3.35 -3.85 -12.25
N GLU A 195 2.04 -4.13 -12.37
CA GLU A 195 1.06 -3.10 -12.76
C GLU A 195 1.00 -1.94 -11.73
N LEU A 196 1.19 -2.23 -10.44
CA LEU A 196 1.22 -1.22 -9.37
C LEU A 196 2.59 -0.58 -9.17
N CYS A 197 3.67 -1.36 -9.31
CA CYS A 197 5.05 -0.91 -9.14
C CYS A 197 5.92 -1.46 -10.28
N PRO A 198 6.07 -0.71 -11.38
CA PRO A 198 6.79 -1.19 -12.57
C PRO A 198 8.29 -1.45 -12.34
N LYS A 199 8.91 -0.76 -11.38
CA LYS A 199 10.30 -0.98 -11.00
C LYS A 199 10.42 -2.21 -10.10
N ALA A 200 10.63 -3.36 -10.71
CA ALA A 200 10.73 -4.63 -9.99
C ALA A 200 12.07 -5.34 -10.22
N PHE A 201 12.53 -6.05 -9.20
CA PHE A 201 13.65 -6.98 -9.24
C PHE A 201 13.15 -8.38 -8.86
N CYS A 202 13.35 -9.37 -9.72
CA CYS A 202 13.00 -10.75 -9.43
C CYS A 202 14.19 -11.47 -8.81
N ALA A 203 14.14 -11.70 -7.51
CA ALA A 203 15.13 -12.44 -6.74
C ALA A 203 14.79 -13.94 -6.75
N THR A 204 15.53 -14.74 -7.51
CA THR A 204 15.44 -16.20 -7.44
C THR A 204 16.39 -16.75 -6.37
N THR A 205 15.86 -17.00 -5.18
CA THR A 205 16.66 -17.24 -3.96
C THR A 205 17.06 -18.71 -3.80
N LYS A 206 17.97 -18.99 -2.86
CA LYS A 206 18.45 -20.34 -2.46
C LYS A 206 19.19 -21.12 -3.54
N VAL A 207 19.90 -20.44 -4.44
CA VAL A 207 20.69 -21.12 -5.50
C VAL A 207 21.84 -21.98 -4.95
N ASP A 208 22.24 -21.75 -3.71
CA ASP A 208 23.18 -22.58 -2.96
C ASP A 208 22.62 -23.96 -2.57
N LEU A 209 21.29 -24.09 -2.45
CA LEU A 209 20.64 -25.31 -1.97
C LEU A 209 20.24 -26.27 -3.08
N TYR A 210 19.94 -25.76 -4.28
CA TYR A 210 19.36 -26.55 -5.39
C TYR A 210 20.32 -26.64 -6.58
N PRO A 211 20.96 -27.78 -6.86
CA PRO A 211 21.96 -27.91 -7.93
C PRO A 211 21.45 -27.58 -9.35
N TYR A 212 20.16 -27.82 -9.60
CA TYR A 212 19.51 -27.61 -10.90
C TYR A 212 18.78 -26.27 -11.01
N TRP A 213 19.13 -25.29 -10.15
CA TRP A 213 18.48 -23.97 -10.14
C TRP A 213 18.47 -23.27 -11.49
N ARG A 214 19.46 -23.54 -12.36
CA ARG A 214 19.57 -22.95 -13.70
C ARG A 214 18.41 -23.36 -14.61
N ASP A 215 17.93 -24.61 -14.48
CA ASP A 215 16.81 -25.12 -15.27
C ASP A 215 15.51 -24.44 -14.84
N VAL A 216 15.32 -24.26 -13.53
CA VAL A 216 14.18 -23.53 -12.94
C VAL A 216 14.18 -22.07 -13.41
N VAL A 217 15.31 -21.37 -13.30
CA VAL A 217 15.45 -19.97 -13.76
C VAL A 217 15.18 -19.84 -15.27
N ALA A 218 15.60 -20.82 -16.08
CA ALA A 218 15.32 -20.81 -17.51
C ALA A 218 13.83 -21.02 -17.82
N ALA A 219 13.17 -21.93 -17.11
CA ALA A 219 11.73 -22.15 -17.21
C ALA A 219 10.94 -20.89 -16.79
N ASP A 220 11.28 -20.32 -15.63
CA ASP A 220 10.68 -19.08 -15.10
C ASP A 220 10.83 -17.90 -16.06
N THR A 221 12.01 -17.76 -16.68
CA THR A 221 12.23 -16.76 -17.73
C THR A 221 11.28 -16.98 -18.91
N ALA A 222 11.06 -18.22 -19.33
CA ALA A 222 10.12 -18.56 -20.39
C ALA A 222 8.66 -18.30 -19.98
N HIS A 223 8.29 -18.54 -18.73
CA HIS A 223 6.96 -18.21 -18.20
C HIS A 223 6.69 -16.71 -18.22
N LEU A 224 7.62 -15.89 -17.72
CA LEU A 224 7.52 -14.42 -17.75
C LEU A 224 7.44 -13.88 -19.17
N THR A 225 8.27 -14.41 -20.08
CA THR A 225 8.26 -14.03 -21.50
C THR A 225 6.92 -14.35 -22.17
N ARG A 226 6.36 -15.54 -21.92
CA ARG A 226 5.06 -15.96 -22.49
C ARG A 226 3.90 -15.11 -21.96
N ALA A 227 4.02 -14.63 -20.72
CA ALA A 227 3.06 -13.73 -20.10
C ALA A 227 3.28 -12.25 -20.46
N GLU A 228 4.27 -11.94 -21.31
CA GLU A 228 4.65 -10.57 -21.70
C GLU A 228 5.04 -9.67 -20.50
N ILE A 229 5.55 -10.29 -19.43
CA ILE A 229 5.99 -9.59 -18.23
C ILE A 229 7.47 -9.18 -18.41
N PRO A 230 7.80 -7.88 -18.40
CA PRO A 230 9.16 -7.39 -18.67
C PRO A 230 10.08 -7.51 -17.45
N LEU A 231 10.21 -8.73 -16.93
CA LEU A 231 11.02 -9.05 -15.75
C LEU A 231 11.95 -10.22 -16.05
N VAL A 232 13.18 -10.17 -15.55
CA VAL A 232 14.18 -11.23 -15.71
C VAL A 232 14.55 -11.78 -14.33
N PRO A 233 14.37 -13.09 -14.07
CA PRO A 233 14.77 -13.70 -12.80
C PRO A 233 16.28 -13.61 -12.57
N LYS A 234 16.68 -13.18 -11.37
CA LYS A 234 18.07 -12.98 -10.97
C LYS A 234 18.45 -13.92 -9.82
N PRO A 235 19.37 -14.88 -10.05
CA PRO A 235 19.77 -15.87 -9.05
C PRO A 235 20.50 -15.21 -7.88
N LEU A 236 20.11 -15.57 -6.66
CA LEU A 236 20.67 -15.06 -5.43
C LEU A 236 20.87 -16.15 -4.37
N SER A 237 21.96 -16.03 -3.61
CA SER A 237 22.17 -16.79 -2.38
C SER A 237 22.52 -15.86 -1.21
N SER A 238 21.58 -15.75 -0.27
CA SER A 238 21.81 -15.02 0.98
C SER A 238 22.85 -15.71 1.86
N THR A 239 22.96 -17.04 1.79
CA THR A 239 23.97 -17.83 2.50
C THR A 239 25.38 -17.52 2.00
N LEU A 240 25.60 -17.57 0.68
CA LEU A 240 26.88 -17.23 0.08
C LEU A 240 27.24 -15.77 0.35
N ARG A 241 26.26 -14.86 0.29
CA ARG A 241 26.48 -13.45 0.64
C ARG A 241 26.93 -13.26 2.09
N ALA A 242 26.30 -13.94 3.04
CA ALA A 242 26.68 -13.85 4.45
C ALA A 242 28.11 -14.39 4.70
N HIS A 243 28.47 -15.51 4.06
CA HIS A 243 29.84 -16.03 4.09
C HIS A 243 30.83 -15.09 3.41
N ALA A 244 30.48 -14.51 2.27
CA ALA A 244 31.34 -13.58 1.55
C ALA A 244 31.67 -12.34 2.38
N ILE A 245 30.70 -11.82 3.13
CA ILE A 245 30.95 -10.71 4.07
C ILE A 245 31.84 -11.16 5.22
N THR A 246 31.55 -12.32 5.82
CA THR A 246 32.30 -12.84 6.98
C THR A 246 33.76 -13.13 6.63
N LEU A 247 34.02 -13.62 5.42
CA LEU A 247 35.35 -13.98 4.93
C LEU A 247 36.04 -12.85 4.15
N GLU A 248 35.36 -11.72 3.94
CA GLU A 248 35.79 -10.62 3.06
C GLU A 248 36.13 -11.09 1.62
N ASP A 249 35.41 -12.12 1.14
CA ASP A 249 35.66 -12.79 -0.14
C ASP A 249 34.87 -12.13 -1.28
N LYS A 250 35.60 -11.55 -2.24
CA LYS A 250 35.00 -10.88 -3.41
C LYS A 250 34.45 -11.86 -4.44
N GLU A 251 35.07 -13.02 -4.61
CA GLU A 251 34.63 -14.03 -5.58
C GLU A 251 33.32 -14.65 -5.10
N LEU A 252 33.25 -15.01 -3.82
CA LEU A 252 32.03 -15.54 -3.21
C LEU A 252 30.90 -14.49 -3.20
N ASN A 253 31.26 -13.21 -3.06
CA ASN A 253 30.29 -12.13 -3.18
C ASN A 253 29.71 -12.03 -4.60
N GLU A 254 30.55 -12.17 -5.63
CA GLU A 254 30.10 -12.17 -7.02
C GLU A 254 29.22 -13.40 -7.30
N GLU A 255 29.61 -14.57 -6.80
CA GLU A 255 28.84 -15.81 -6.94
C GLU A 255 27.48 -15.74 -6.24
N SER A 256 27.36 -14.99 -5.15
CA SER A 256 26.08 -14.81 -4.42
C SER A 256 25.00 -14.07 -5.23
N GLY A 257 25.36 -13.37 -6.31
CA GLY A 257 24.47 -12.55 -7.14
C GLY A 257 24.05 -11.20 -6.52
N TYR A 258 24.35 -10.93 -5.26
CA TYR A 258 24.03 -9.67 -4.58
C TYR A 258 24.58 -8.39 -5.24
N PRO A 259 25.75 -8.40 -5.93
CA PRO A 259 26.22 -7.22 -6.66
C PRO A 259 25.21 -6.68 -7.67
N GLU A 260 24.40 -7.54 -8.30
CA GLU A 260 23.35 -7.11 -9.22
C GLU A 260 22.16 -6.47 -8.50
N LEU A 261 21.71 -7.05 -7.38
CA LEU A 261 20.69 -6.45 -6.53
C LEU A 261 21.12 -5.08 -5.99
N LEU A 262 22.38 -4.98 -5.53
CA LEU A 262 22.95 -3.72 -5.04
C LEU A 262 22.98 -2.67 -6.15
N ARG A 263 23.37 -3.06 -7.38
CA ARG A 263 23.39 -2.16 -8.54
C ARG A 263 22.00 -1.67 -8.91
N PHE A 264 20.99 -2.54 -8.86
CA PHE A 264 19.59 -2.15 -9.05
C PHE A 264 19.15 -1.12 -8.01
N LEU A 265 19.38 -1.41 -6.72
CA LEU A 265 18.99 -0.52 -5.62
C LEU A 265 19.71 0.84 -5.68
N SER A 266 21.02 0.85 -5.88
CA SER A 266 21.79 2.09 -5.90
C SER A 266 21.67 2.86 -7.22
N GLY A 267 21.68 2.15 -8.35
CA GLY A 267 21.75 2.74 -9.69
C GLY A 267 20.40 3.12 -10.26
N GLU A 268 19.34 2.38 -9.94
CA GLU A 268 18.02 2.58 -10.56
C GLU A 268 16.98 3.06 -9.55
N VAL A 269 16.95 2.51 -8.34
CA VAL A 269 15.93 2.86 -7.33
C VAL A 269 16.26 4.19 -6.68
N LEU A 270 17.42 4.29 -6.03
CA LEU A 270 17.85 5.53 -5.38
C LEU A 270 17.94 6.70 -6.35
N ALA A 271 18.47 6.47 -7.56
CA ALA A 271 18.58 7.50 -8.58
C ALA A 271 17.19 8.07 -8.98
N HIS A 272 16.19 7.21 -9.17
CA HIS A 272 14.84 7.68 -9.50
C HIS A 272 14.14 8.33 -8.31
N ALA A 273 14.22 7.73 -7.10
CA ALA A 273 13.65 8.33 -5.90
C ALA A 273 14.24 9.73 -5.65
N GLN A 274 15.54 9.90 -5.90
CA GLN A 274 16.20 11.20 -5.84
C GLN A 274 15.69 12.17 -6.92
N GLN A 275 15.46 11.71 -8.15
CA GLN A 275 14.85 12.53 -9.21
C GLN A 275 13.42 12.96 -8.84
N ASP A 276 12.59 12.08 -8.31
CA ASP A 276 11.22 12.35 -7.89
C ASP A 276 11.19 13.35 -6.73
N MET A 277 12.08 13.15 -5.75
CA MET A 277 12.31 14.11 -4.67
C MET A 277 12.73 15.47 -5.24
N GLN A 278 13.71 15.52 -6.15
CA GLN A 278 14.16 16.77 -6.77
C GLN A 278 13.04 17.48 -7.53
N ARG A 279 12.20 16.75 -8.27
CA ARG A 279 11.01 17.31 -8.94
C ARG A 279 10.05 17.91 -7.93
N GLY A 280 9.75 17.19 -6.84
CA GLY A 280 8.90 17.69 -5.76
C GLY A 280 9.44 18.94 -5.07
N VAL A 281 10.73 18.95 -4.74
CA VAL A 281 11.42 20.10 -4.12
C VAL A 281 11.44 21.31 -5.04
N ARG A 282 11.76 21.11 -6.32
CA ARG A 282 11.72 22.17 -7.34
C ARG A 282 10.32 22.74 -7.48
N SER A 283 9.29 21.90 -7.55
CA SER A 283 7.90 22.34 -7.61
C SER A 283 7.52 23.18 -6.38
N ALA A 284 7.90 22.73 -5.17
CA ALA A 284 7.66 23.48 -3.94
C ALA A 284 8.36 24.84 -3.92
N ILE A 285 9.63 24.91 -4.35
CA ILE A 285 10.40 26.16 -4.45
C ILE A 285 9.79 27.09 -5.52
N ALA A 286 9.41 26.57 -6.69
CA ALA A 286 8.78 27.36 -7.74
C ALA A 286 7.45 27.97 -7.26
N SER A 287 6.63 27.19 -6.56
CA SER A 287 5.38 27.66 -5.97
C SER A 287 5.62 28.73 -4.89
N ALA A 288 6.51 28.47 -3.92
CA ALA A 288 6.82 29.44 -2.86
C ALA A 288 7.40 30.75 -3.42
N THR A 289 8.31 30.67 -4.39
CA THR A 289 8.89 31.86 -5.04
C THR A 289 7.84 32.66 -5.80
N GLN A 290 6.90 32.01 -6.48
CA GLN A 290 5.78 32.68 -7.14
C GLN A 290 4.88 33.41 -6.15
N HIS A 291 4.46 32.74 -5.07
CA HIS A 291 3.59 33.35 -4.05
C HIS A 291 4.25 34.53 -3.33
N LEU A 292 5.54 34.43 -2.97
CA LEU A 292 6.28 35.54 -2.36
C LEU A 292 6.51 36.69 -3.36
N SER A 293 6.83 36.37 -4.62
CA SER A 293 7.09 37.38 -5.65
C SER A 293 5.83 38.21 -5.93
N LEU A 294 4.65 37.59 -5.93
CA LEU A 294 3.38 38.29 -6.11
C LEU A 294 3.21 39.41 -5.06
N THR A 295 3.39 39.08 -3.77
CA THR A 295 3.26 40.04 -2.67
C THR A 295 4.31 41.14 -2.75
N LEU A 296 5.59 40.78 -2.93
CA LEU A 296 6.69 41.75 -2.90
C LEU A 296 6.72 42.65 -4.16
N SER A 297 6.31 42.14 -5.32
CA SER A 297 6.25 42.93 -6.57
C SER A 297 5.14 43.97 -6.54
N ALA A 298 3.97 43.61 -5.99
CA ALA A 298 2.88 44.56 -5.79
C ALA A 298 3.29 45.69 -4.83
N GLU A 299 3.95 45.35 -3.71
CA GLU A 299 4.49 46.34 -2.78
C GLU A 299 5.51 47.27 -3.45
N LEU A 300 6.48 46.71 -4.19
CA LEU A 300 7.52 47.48 -4.88
C LEU A 300 6.93 48.43 -5.93
N THR A 301 5.94 47.97 -6.69
CA THR A 301 5.33 48.77 -7.76
C THR A 301 4.66 50.01 -7.18
N VAL A 302 3.91 49.87 -6.09
CA VAL A 302 3.23 51.02 -5.45
C VAL A 302 4.18 51.94 -4.69
N LEU A 303 5.28 51.41 -4.13
CA LEU A 303 6.33 52.27 -3.56
C LEU A 303 7.05 53.09 -4.64
N SER A 304 7.20 52.53 -5.84
CA SER A 304 7.88 53.17 -6.98
C SER A 304 6.97 54.16 -7.71
N ASP A 305 5.70 53.81 -7.89
CA ASP A 305 4.68 54.64 -8.50
C ASP A 305 3.36 54.56 -7.70
N PRO A 306 3.10 55.53 -6.80
CA PRO A 306 1.87 55.55 -6.02
C PRO A 306 0.58 55.69 -6.85
N ALA A 307 0.65 56.14 -8.11
CA ALA A 307 -0.53 56.28 -8.97
C ALA A 307 -1.11 54.93 -9.40
N GLU A 308 -0.27 53.88 -9.46
CA GLU A 308 -0.66 52.53 -9.88
C GLU A 308 -1.48 51.77 -8.82
N ARG A 309 -1.61 52.34 -7.61
CA ARG A 309 -2.29 51.69 -6.48
C ARG A 309 -3.68 51.20 -6.82
N GLU A 310 -4.52 52.06 -7.40
CA GLU A 310 -5.92 51.71 -7.66
C GLU A 310 -6.03 50.57 -8.67
N ARG A 311 -5.19 50.57 -9.72
CA ARG A 311 -5.14 49.51 -10.71
C ARG A 311 -4.70 48.18 -10.10
N ILE A 312 -3.59 48.18 -9.35
CA ILE A 312 -3.05 46.95 -8.74
C ILE A 312 -4.02 46.36 -7.70
N VAL A 313 -4.63 47.19 -6.86
CA VAL A 313 -5.61 46.71 -5.88
C VAL A 313 -6.84 46.12 -6.58
N ALA A 314 -7.31 46.73 -7.67
CA ALA A 314 -8.43 46.21 -8.44
C ALA A 314 -8.09 44.85 -9.10
N GLU A 315 -6.92 44.71 -9.70
CA GLU A 315 -6.44 43.45 -10.30
C GLU A 315 -6.30 42.34 -9.25
N LEU A 316 -5.65 42.63 -8.11
CA LEU A 316 -5.50 41.68 -7.01
C LEU A 316 -6.85 41.31 -6.38
N ASP A 317 -7.81 42.24 -6.32
CA ASP A 317 -9.14 41.95 -5.78
C ASP A 317 -9.96 41.03 -6.69
N VAL A 318 -9.85 41.18 -8.02
CA VAL A 318 -10.45 40.24 -8.98
C VAL A 318 -9.87 38.85 -8.79
N ALA A 319 -8.53 38.71 -8.82
CA ALA A 319 -7.86 37.43 -8.59
C ALA A 319 -8.22 36.83 -7.22
N ARG A 320 -8.36 37.66 -6.18
CA ARG A 320 -8.76 37.20 -4.84
C ARG A 320 -10.17 36.63 -4.84
N ARG A 321 -11.11 37.23 -5.58
CA ARG A 321 -12.48 36.73 -5.70
C ARG A 321 -12.51 35.39 -6.41
N GLU A 322 -11.77 35.24 -7.50
CA GLU A 322 -11.63 33.96 -8.22
C GLU A 322 -11.01 32.86 -7.32
N ALA A 323 -9.93 33.17 -6.61
CA ALA A 323 -9.31 32.23 -5.66
C ALA A 323 -10.27 31.84 -4.52
N LYS A 324 -11.09 32.80 -4.05
CA LYS A 324 -12.10 32.54 -3.03
C LYS A 324 -13.23 31.65 -3.57
N GLU A 325 -13.59 31.76 -4.84
CA GLU A 325 -14.55 30.84 -5.48
C GLU A 325 -14.00 29.41 -5.52
N LEU A 326 -12.70 29.22 -5.76
CA LEU A 326 -12.04 27.91 -5.67
C LEU A 326 -12.06 27.31 -4.25
N SER A 327 -12.01 28.15 -3.21
CA SER A 327 -12.15 27.72 -1.81
C SER A 327 -13.60 27.39 -1.41
N SER A 328 -14.58 27.77 -2.24
CA SER A 328 -16.00 27.60 -1.92
C SER A 328 -16.42 26.13 -1.93
N ARG A 329 -17.45 25.81 -1.14
CA ARG A 329 -18.05 24.45 -1.11
C ARG A 329 -18.70 24.05 -2.44
N THR A 330 -18.91 25.01 -3.33
CA THR A 330 -19.56 24.85 -4.64
C THR A 330 -18.56 24.90 -5.78
N ALA A 331 -17.25 24.88 -5.48
CA ALA A 331 -16.22 24.85 -6.51
C ALA A 331 -16.35 23.58 -7.36
N LEU A 332 -16.21 23.73 -8.69
CA LEU A 332 -16.36 22.63 -9.64
C LEU A 332 -15.45 21.45 -9.29
N TRP A 333 -14.20 21.70 -8.91
CA TRP A 333 -13.25 20.64 -8.54
C TRP A 333 -13.71 19.83 -7.31
N GLN A 334 -14.43 20.44 -6.36
CA GLN A 334 -14.98 19.72 -5.21
C GLN A 334 -16.16 18.84 -5.60
N GLN A 335 -16.98 19.29 -6.55
CA GLN A 335 -18.04 18.48 -7.15
C GLN A 335 -17.45 17.31 -7.94
N THR A 336 -16.47 17.58 -8.82
CA THR A 336 -15.73 16.55 -9.57
C THR A 336 -15.12 15.51 -8.63
N LEU A 337 -14.52 15.93 -7.50
CA LEU A 337 -13.97 15.01 -6.51
C LEU A 337 -15.07 14.21 -5.76
N GLY A 338 -16.17 14.88 -5.38
CA GLY A 338 -17.28 14.25 -4.66
C GLY A 338 -17.99 13.20 -5.50
N ASP A 339 -18.35 13.58 -6.72
CA ASP A 339 -19.04 12.71 -7.69
C ASP A 339 -18.11 11.59 -8.13
N GLY A 340 -16.86 11.91 -8.52
CA GLY A 340 -15.88 10.92 -8.97
C GLY A 340 -15.56 9.85 -7.92
N ILE A 341 -15.45 10.21 -6.64
CA ILE A 341 -15.24 9.23 -5.55
C ILE A 341 -16.50 8.40 -5.27
N SER A 342 -17.69 9.02 -5.37
CA SER A 342 -18.96 8.32 -5.14
C SER A 342 -19.22 7.28 -6.24
N ASP A 343 -19.01 7.67 -7.50
CA ASP A 343 -19.12 6.81 -8.67
C ASP A 343 -18.08 5.68 -8.60
N LEU A 344 -16.82 6.00 -8.32
CA LEU A 344 -15.76 5.01 -8.17
C LEU A 344 -16.05 4.02 -7.02
N SER A 345 -16.60 4.48 -5.90
CA SER A 345 -16.99 3.59 -4.79
C SER A 345 -18.14 2.64 -5.18
N ALA A 346 -19.11 3.11 -5.97
CA ALA A 346 -20.22 2.28 -6.43
C ALA A 346 -19.75 1.26 -7.47
N ASP A 347 -18.93 1.70 -8.43
CA ASP A 347 -18.37 0.84 -9.46
C ASP A 347 -17.43 -0.22 -8.87
N ALA A 348 -16.65 0.13 -7.85
CA ALA A 348 -15.77 -0.79 -7.14
C ALA A 348 -16.54 -1.94 -6.47
N ASP A 349 -17.63 -1.63 -5.76
CA ASP A 349 -18.52 -2.63 -5.14
C ASP A 349 -19.25 -3.46 -6.19
N TYR A 350 -19.68 -2.84 -7.29
CA TYR A 350 -20.30 -3.55 -8.41
C TYR A 350 -19.34 -4.54 -9.08
N ASP A 351 -18.10 -4.13 -9.38
CA ASP A 351 -17.07 -4.98 -9.98
C ASP A 351 -16.74 -6.17 -9.05
N LEU A 352 -16.50 -5.90 -7.76
CA LEU A 352 -16.19 -6.95 -6.78
C LEU A 352 -17.32 -7.97 -6.66
N ARG A 353 -18.58 -7.51 -6.55
CA ARG A 353 -19.76 -8.37 -6.53
C ARG A 353 -19.92 -9.18 -7.81
N GLY A 354 -19.63 -8.58 -8.97
CA GLY A 354 -19.67 -9.25 -10.27
C GLY A 354 -18.68 -10.40 -10.35
N ARG A 355 -17.44 -10.17 -9.89
CA ARG A 355 -16.39 -11.20 -9.80
C ARG A 355 -16.79 -12.34 -8.87
N PHE A 356 -17.23 -12.02 -7.66
CA PHE A 356 -17.64 -13.03 -6.68
C PHE A 356 -18.87 -13.82 -7.10
N ARG A 357 -19.86 -13.20 -7.75
CA ARG A 357 -21.00 -13.91 -8.32
C ARG A 357 -20.57 -14.94 -9.37
N THR A 358 -19.55 -14.62 -10.16
CA THR A 358 -18.99 -15.54 -11.16
C THR A 358 -18.28 -16.70 -10.47
N ILE A 359 -17.41 -16.41 -9.48
CA ILE A 359 -16.72 -17.42 -8.67
C ILE A 359 -17.73 -18.35 -7.98
N LEU A 360 -18.75 -17.81 -7.30
CA LEU A 360 -19.78 -18.61 -6.64
C LEU A 360 -20.48 -19.54 -7.62
N LYS A 361 -20.86 -19.05 -8.81
CA LYS A 361 -21.51 -19.87 -9.82
C LYS A 361 -20.63 -21.03 -10.26
N ASP A 362 -19.35 -20.77 -10.52
CA ASP A 362 -18.41 -21.78 -11.01
C ASP A 362 -18.16 -22.88 -9.94
N PHE A 363 -17.92 -22.49 -8.69
CA PHE A 363 -17.67 -23.43 -7.61
C PHE A 363 -18.92 -24.18 -7.15
N GLU A 364 -20.11 -23.56 -7.18
CA GLU A 364 -21.37 -24.26 -6.90
C GLU A 364 -21.67 -25.32 -7.96
N GLN A 365 -21.39 -25.03 -9.24
CA GLN A 365 -21.53 -25.98 -10.32
C GLN A 365 -20.58 -27.17 -10.14
N GLU A 366 -19.34 -26.91 -9.76
CA GLU A 366 -18.37 -27.98 -9.49
C GLU A 366 -18.80 -28.90 -8.33
N VAL A 367 -19.38 -28.31 -7.27
CA VAL A 367 -19.99 -29.06 -6.15
C VAL A 367 -21.18 -29.90 -6.62
N ASP A 368 -21.96 -29.44 -7.59
CA ASP A 368 -23.07 -30.21 -8.16
C ASP A 368 -22.62 -31.37 -9.06
N ASP A 369 -21.43 -31.25 -9.66
CA ASP A 369 -20.91 -32.23 -10.59
C ASP A 369 -20.11 -33.35 -9.88
N THR A 370 -19.60 -33.09 -8.67
CA THR A 370 -18.72 -34.02 -7.92
C THR A 370 -19.23 -34.33 -6.50
N ASP A 371 -18.63 -35.29 -5.78
CA ASP A 371 -18.81 -35.44 -4.32
C ASP A 371 -17.82 -34.53 -3.60
N PRO A 372 -18.26 -33.51 -2.84
CA PRO A 372 -17.38 -32.57 -2.17
C PRO A 372 -16.39 -33.24 -1.22
N SER A 373 -16.75 -34.38 -0.61
CA SER A 373 -15.86 -35.08 0.33
C SER A 373 -14.56 -35.57 -0.30
N VAL A 374 -14.51 -35.74 -1.62
CA VAL A 374 -13.33 -36.19 -2.36
C VAL A 374 -12.43 -35.01 -2.75
N ILE A 375 -13.03 -33.87 -3.09
CA ILE A 375 -12.33 -32.71 -3.65
C ILE A 375 -12.19 -31.54 -2.67
N TRP A 376 -12.66 -31.68 -1.42
CA TRP A 376 -12.83 -30.54 -0.51
C TRP A 376 -11.56 -29.71 -0.29
N ALA A 377 -10.42 -30.38 -0.08
CA ALA A 377 -9.14 -29.70 0.16
C ALA A 377 -8.70 -28.87 -1.07
N ASP A 378 -8.66 -29.50 -2.25
CA ASP A 378 -8.29 -28.85 -3.51
C ASP A 378 -9.28 -27.74 -3.90
N LEU A 379 -10.58 -27.97 -3.71
CA LEU A 379 -11.63 -26.98 -3.96
C LEU A 379 -11.46 -25.76 -3.08
N THR A 380 -11.15 -25.95 -1.78
CA THR A 380 -10.95 -24.85 -0.83
C THR A 380 -9.74 -24.00 -1.23
N GLU A 381 -8.62 -24.64 -1.58
CA GLU A 381 -7.41 -23.96 -2.02
C GLU A 381 -7.66 -23.15 -3.31
N ARG A 382 -8.31 -23.76 -4.31
CA ARG A 382 -8.66 -23.06 -5.56
C ARG A 382 -9.64 -21.92 -5.34
N LEU A 383 -10.60 -22.07 -4.43
CA LEU A 383 -11.55 -21.02 -4.09
C LEU A 383 -10.84 -19.82 -3.47
N GLN A 384 -10.00 -20.06 -2.45
CA GLN A 384 -9.21 -19.01 -1.81
C GLN A 384 -8.35 -18.27 -2.84
N HIS A 385 -7.69 -19.01 -3.73
CA HIS A 385 -6.90 -18.43 -4.80
C HIS A 385 -7.72 -17.49 -5.71
N ARG A 386 -8.87 -17.97 -6.21
CA ARG A 386 -9.74 -17.19 -7.12
C ARG A 386 -10.35 -15.97 -6.44
N VAL A 387 -10.72 -16.09 -5.16
CA VAL A 387 -11.24 -14.98 -4.35
C VAL A 387 -10.17 -13.89 -4.19
N SER A 388 -8.95 -14.27 -3.80
CA SER A 388 -7.86 -13.32 -3.62
C SER A 388 -7.39 -12.68 -4.94
N GLU A 389 -7.37 -13.44 -6.04
CA GLU A 389 -7.13 -12.91 -7.38
C GLU A 389 -8.16 -11.83 -7.73
N ALA A 390 -9.45 -12.10 -7.49
CA ALA A 390 -10.52 -11.14 -7.74
C ALA A 390 -10.41 -9.86 -6.90
N VAL A 391 -10.03 -9.98 -5.62
CA VAL A 391 -9.76 -8.82 -4.74
C VAL A 391 -8.57 -8.01 -5.25
N GLY A 392 -7.45 -8.67 -5.57
CA GLY A 392 -6.25 -8.00 -6.09
C GLY A 392 -6.51 -7.24 -7.39
N ASP A 393 -7.21 -7.85 -8.34
CA ASP A 393 -7.59 -7.20 -9.60
C ASP A 393 -8.55 -6.01 -9.37
N ASN A 394 -9.49 -6.14 -8.45
CA ASN A 394 -10.39 -5.04 -8.08
C ASN A 394 -9.60 -3.87 -7.49
N PHE A 395 -8.62 -4.13 -6.61
CA PHE A 395 -7.76 -3.09 -6.04
C PHE A 395 -6.91 -2.37 -7.09
N ILE A 396 -6.36 -3.10 -8.06
CA ILE A 396 -5.63 -2.49 -9.18
C ILE A 396 -6.54 -1.61 -10.01
N TRP A 397 -7.74 -2.09 -10.31
CA TRP A 397 -8.73 -1.33 -11.07
C TRP A 397 -9.14 -0.05 -10.34
N ILE A 398 -9.39 -0.12 -9.02
CA ILE A 398 -9.67 1.05 -8.17
C ILE A 398 -8.49 2.02 -8.19
N HIS A 399 -7.27 1.53 -8.04
CA HIS A 399 -6.08 2.38 -8.03
C HIS A 399 -5.94 3.16 -9.34
N ARG A 400 -6.04 2.48 -10.49
CA ARG A 400 -6.01 3.14 -11.80
C ARG A 400 -7.10 4.19 -11.94
N LYS A 401 -8.33 3.87 -11.55
CA LYS A 401 -9.46 4.81 -11.62
C LYS A 401 -9.32 5.98 -10.66
N SER A 402 -8.67 5.79 -9.52
CA SER A 402 -8.39 6.89 -8.59
C SER A 402 -7.43 7.94 -9.19
N ILE A 403 -6.49 7.50 -10.04
CA ILE A 403 -5.60 8.40 -10.79
C ILE A 403 -6.39 9.18 -11.85
N ASP A 404 -7.32 8.53 -12.55
CA ASP A 404 -8.23 9.20 -13.50
C ASP A 404 -9.04 10.31 -12.78
N VAL A 405 -9.60 10.01 -11.60
CA VAL A 405 -10.33 10.99 -10.78
C VAL A 405 -9.40 12.13 -10.32
N ALA A 406 -8.21 11.83 -9.82
CA ALA A 406 -7.26 12.84 -9.39
C ALA A 406 -6.87 13.80 -10.54
N SER A 407 -6.71 13.25 -11.75
CA SER A 407 -6.41 14.02 -12.96
C SER A 407 -7.57 14.95 -13.35
N ALA A 408 -8.80 14.44 -13.36
CA ALA A 408 -9.99 15.24 -13.65
C ALA A 408 -10.20 16.37 -12.61
N VAL A 409 -9.88 16.12 -11.33
CA VAL A 409 -9.93 17.16 -10.30
C VAL A 409 -8.86 18.23 -10.53
N ALA A 410 -7.65 17.85 -10.92
CA ALA A 410 -6.58 18.80 -11.24
C ALA A 410 -6.94 19.69 -12.44
N GLU A 411 -7.50 19.12 -13.50
CA GLU A 411 -7.99 19.86 -14.68
C GLU A 411 -9.13 20.84 -14.31
N SER A 412 -10.03 20.43 -13.42
CA SER A 412 -11.13 21.26 -12.93
C SER A 412 -10.67 22.40 -12.00
N PHE A 413 -9.53 22.24 -11.32
CA PHE A 413 -8.99 23.23 -10.39
C PHE A 413 -8.29 24.42 -11.08
N ALA A 414 -7.64 24.20 -12.23
CA ALA A 414 -6.96 25.26 -12.98
C ALA A 414 -7.19 25.10 -14.50
N GLN A 415 -7.69 26.15 -15.17
CA GLN A 415 -7.98 26.13 -16.61
C GLN A 415 -6.77 25.77 -17.50
N ASP A 416 -5.54 26.00 -17.02
CA ASP A 416 -4.30 25.68 -17.73
C ASP A 416 -3.60 24.38 -17.24
N GLY A 417 -4.21 23.62 -16.32
CA GLY A 417 -3.66 22.33 -15.84
C GLY A 417 -2.31 22.40 -15.10
N SER A 418 -1.92 23.58 -14.60
CA SER A 418 -0.59 23.83 -14.01
C SER A 418 -0.42 23.33 -12.57
N VAL A 419 -1.44 22.70 -11.98
CA VAL A 419 -1.37 22.14 -10.63
C VAL A 419 -0.89 20.69 -10.70
N ALA A 420 0.29 20.44 -10.16
CA ALA A 420 0.83 19.09 -10.05
C ALA A 420 -0.10 18.23 -9.18
N ILE A 421 -0.51 17.07 -9.71
CA ILE A 421 -1.17 16.04 -8.93
C ILE A 421 -0.20 15.62 -7.81
N PRO A 422 -0.64 15.55 -6.55
CA PRO A 422 0.23 15.11 -5.47
C PRO A 422 0.58 13.62 -5.62
N GLU A 423 1.68 13.31 -6.32
CA GLU A 423 2.26 11.95 -6.40
C GLU A 423 2.49 11.34 -5.01
N VAL A 424 2.73 12.20 -4.00
CA VAL A 424 3.32 11.82 -2.70
C VAL A 424 2.28 11.33 -1.67
N ALA A 425 1.00 11.62 -1.85
CA ALA A 425 0.00 11.36 -0.80
C ALA A 425 -0.91 10.15 -1.09
N LEU A 426 -0.90 9.62 -2.32
CA LEU A 426 -1.47 8.31 -2.64
C LEU A 426 -0.54 7.17 -2.18
N ALA A 427 0.76 7.44 -2.07
CA ALA A 427 1.78 6.52 -1.58
C ALA A 427 1.70 6.23 -0.07
N SER A 428 1.24 7.20 0.73
CA SER A 428 1.08 7.05 2.19
C SER A 428 -0.17 6.26 2.59
N VAL A 429 -1.05 5.94 1.63
CA VAL A 429 -2.34 5.24 1.85
C VAL A 429 -2.15 3.74 2.12
N GLY A 430 -0.99 3.17 1.80
CA GLY A 430 -0.75 1.72 1.92
C GLY A 430 -0.38 1.21 3.31
N GLY A 431 -0.49 2.03 4.37
CA GLY A 431 0.15 1.76 5.67
C GLY A 431 -0.62 0.88 6.66
N ASP A 432 -1.94 0.70 6.49
CA ASP A 432 -2.81 0.07 7.48
C ASP A 432 -3.61 -1.05 6.81
N LEU A 433 -3.25 -2.29 7.08
CA LEU A 433 -3.90 -3.50 6.54
C LEU A 433 -4.20 -4.44 7.70
N GLU A 434 -5.49 -4.67 7.98
CA GLU A 434 -5.95 -5.67 8.95
C GLU A 434 -5.93 -7.08 8.32
N PRO A 435 -5.37 -8.13 8.95
CA PRO A 435 -5.51 -9.52 8.51
C PRO A 435 -6.92 -10.07 8.76
N VAL A 436 -7.46 -10.86 7.82
CA VAL A 436 -8.76 -11.55 7.94
C VAL A 436 -8.56 -13.03 8.27
N ASP A 437 -9.37 -13.56 9.20
CA ASP A 437 -9.31 -14.94 9.69
C ASP A 437 -9.51 -16.01 8.59
N PRO A 438 -8.71 -17.09 8.58
CA PRO A 438 -8.91 -18.23 7.69
C PRO A 438 -10.11 -19.12 8.07
N LEU A 439 -10.68 -19.80 7.07
CA LEU A 439 -11.83 -20.71 7.17
C LEU A 439 -11.70 -21.76 8.27
N ALA A 440 -12.73 -21.87 9.13
CA ALA A 440 -12.90 -23.00 10.02
C ALA A 440 -13.11 -24.31 9.23
N GLY A 441 -12.26 -25.30 9.48
CA GLY A 441 -12.28 -26.59 8.80
C GLY A 441 -13.61 -27.32 8.96
N LEU A 442 -14.11 -27.92 7.87
CA LEU A 442 -15.23 -28.86 7.92
C LEU A 442 -14.83 -30.08 8.75
N GLU A 443 -15.68 -30.44 9.71
CA GLU A 443 -15.57 -31.67 10.48
C GLU A 443 -15.47 -32.88 9.52
N GLN A 444 -14.27 -33.41 9.38
CA GLN A 444 -14.08 -34.73 8.79
C GLN A 444 -14.75 -35.75 9.71
N ALA A 445 -15.68 -36.53 9.15
CA ALA A 445 -16.35 -37.59 9.89
C ALA A 445 -15.31 -38.58 10.46
N PRO A 446 -15.38 -38.92 11.76
CA PRO A 446 -14.46 -39.88 12.34
C PRO A 446 -14.73 -41.28 11.79
N SER A 447 -13.79 -41.81 11.01
CA SER A 447 -13.67 -43.25 10.81
C SER A 447 -13.03 -43.87 12.06
N GLY A 448 -13.84 -44.31 13.02
CA GLY A 448 -13.31 -45.07 14.16
C GLY A 448 -14.22 -45.09 15.38
N PHE A 449 -14.48 -46.29 15.90
CA PHE A 449 -15.31 -46.55 17.06
C PHE A 449 -14.61 -46.09 18.35
N GLY A 450 -15.02 -44.93 18.86
CA GLY A 450 -14.91 -44.59 20.29
C GLY A 450 -13.91 -43.49 20.67
N HIS A 451 -14.41 -42.26 20.87
CA HIS A 451 -14.21 -41.52 22.12
C HIS A 451 -15.17 -40.32 22.19
N LYS A 452 -15.90 -40.22 23.30
CA LYS A 452 -16.54 -38.99 23.77
C LYS A 452 -15.57 -38.34 24.73
N ILE A 453 -15.46 -37.00 24.72
CA ILE A 453 -15.41 -36.07 25.87
C ILE A 453 -14.64 -34.77 25.54
N ILE A 454 -15.35 -33.65 25.78
CA ILE A 454 -14.91 -32.26 26.06
C ILE A 454 -14.29 -31.44 24.91
N THR A 455 -15.03 -30.43 24.46
CA THR A 455 -14.66 -29.01 24.65
C THR A 455 -15.94 -28.17 24.63
N GLY A 456 -16.31 -27.68 25.81
CA GLY A 456 -17.41 -26.75 26.01
C GLY A 456 -16.88 -25.34 26.28
N MET A 457 -17.77 -24.37 26.03
CA MET A 457 -17.68 -22.91 26.28
C MET A 457 -17.08 -22.04 25.17
N ARG A 458 -17.95 -21.67 24.21
CA ARG A 458 -18.28 -20.30 23.73
C ARG A 458 -19.09 -20.47 22.44
N GLY A 459 -20.42 -20.46 22.44
CA GLY A 459 -21.29 -19.30 22.59
C GLY A 459 -22.37 -19.38 21.49
N SER A 460 -23.34 -20.28 21.66
CA SER A 460 -24.78 -19.95 21.75
C SER A 460 -25.39 -19.22 20.55
N TYR A 461 -25.86 -19.96 19.54
CA TYR A 461 -27.18 -19.78 18.88
C TYR A 461 -27.55 -21.08 18.14
N GLY A 462 -27.90 -22.11 18.90
CA GLY A 462 -28.43 -23.38 18.40
C GLY A 462 -29.88 -23.55 18.82
N GLY A 463 -30.80 -23.02 18.03
CA GLY A 463 -32.22 -23.29 18.19
C GLY A 463 -32.56 -24.70 17.73
N MET A 464 -32.84 -25.59 18.69
CA MET A 464 -34.02 -26.48 18.75
C MET A 464 -33.73 -27.72 19.61
N MET A 465 -34.24 -27.67 20.85
CA MET A 465 -34.90 -28.82 21.46
C MET A 465 -36.30 -28.94 20.85
N MET A 466 -36.77 -30.16 20.53
CA MET A 466 -38.11 -30.63 20.91
C MET A 466 -38.24 -32.15 20.65
N PHE A 467 -38.46 -32.86 21.78
CA PHE A 467 -39.31 -34.03 22.02
C PHE A 467 -39.05 -35.40 21.41
N GLY A 468 -39.12 -36.38 22.32
CA GLY A 468 -39.38 -37.77 22.02
C GLY A 468 -40.81 -38.22 22.35
N MET A 469 -40.95 -39.54 22.14
CA MET A 469 -42.04 -40.48 22.42
C MET A 469 -43.24 -40.46 21.47
N ILE A 470 -43.49 -41.60 20.82
CA ILE A 470 -44.58 -42.53 21.21
C ILE A 470 -44.33 -43.96 20.68
N SER A 471 -44.78 -44.88 21.52
CA SER A 471 -44.76 -46.35 21.63
C SER A 471 -45.04 -47.26 20.42
N THR A 472 -44.34 -48.39 20.46
CA THR A 472 -44.81 -49.79 20.24
C THR A 472 -46.31 -50.05 20.08
N LEU A 473 -46.69 -50.80 19.05
CA LEU A 473 -47.69 -51.88 19.14
C LEU A 473 -47.68 -52.85 17.94
N VAL A 474 -47.81 -54.13 18.29
CA VAL A 474 -48.27 -55.31 17.51
C VAL A 474 -47.25 -56.06 16.65
N GLY A 475 -46.92 -57.28 17.10
CA GLY A 475 -46.34 -58.33 16.29
C GLY A 475 -47.39 -59.19 15.59
N MET A 476 -47.03 -59.76 14.45
CA MET A 476 -47.23 -61.16 14.08
C MET A 476 -46.54 -61.41 12.73
N SER A 477 -45.94 -62.59 12.64
CA SER A 477 -45.22 -63.15 11.50
C SER A 477 -46.08 -63.29 10.23
N MET A 478 -45.57 -62.79 9.10
CA MET A 478 -45.64 -63.49 7.80
C MET A 478 -44.44 -63.08 6.94
N ILE A 479 -43.38 -63.90 6.94
CA ILE A 479 -42.33 -63.84 5.91
C ILE A 479 -42.91 -64.55 4.68
N ASN A 480 -43.45 -63.77 3.74
CA ASN A 480 -43.84 -64.23 2.42
C ASN A 480 -42.57 -64.26 1.54
N PRO A 481 -42.27 -65.31 0.75
CA PRO A 481 -41.09 -65.31 -0.13
C PRO A 481 -41.03 -64.12 -1.11
N PHE A 482 -42.15 -63.44 -1.39
CA PHE A 482 -42.17 -62.19 -2.15
C PHE A 482 -41.78 -60.93 -1.33
N SER A 483 -41.89 -60.94 0.00
CA SER A 483 -41.50 -59.80 0.85
C SER A 483 -40.00 -59.73 1.12
N VAL A 484 -39.25 -60.82 0.94
CA VAL A 484 -37.77 -60.79 0.95
C VAL A 484 -37.23 -60.12 -0.32
N LEU A 485 -37.85 -60.38 -1.47
CA LEU A 485 -37.49 -59.76 -2.75
C LEU A 485 -37.89 -58.26 -2.80
N ALA A 486 -39.06 -57.92 -2.25
CA ALA A 486 -39.46 -56.53 -2.03
C ALA A 486 -38.59 -55.82 -0.97
N GLY A 487 -38.17 -56.51 0.10
CA GLY A 487 -37.31 -55.96 1.16
C GLY A 487 -35.87 -55.72 0.72
N VAL A 488 -35.32 -56.52 -0.21
CA VAL A 488 -34.01 -56.27 -0.82
C VAL A 488 -34.08 -55.15 -1.87
N ALA A 489 -35.15 -55.06 -2.65
CA ALA A 489 -35.36 -53.95 -3.60
C ALA A 489 -35.64 -52.62 -2.89
N LEU A 490 -36.52 -52.62 -1.88
CA LEU A 490 -36.80 -51.46 -1.01
C LEU A 490 -35.62 -51.13 -0.11
N GLY A 491 -34.84 -52.11 0.34
CA GLY A 491 -33.61 -51.91 1.13
C GLY A 491 -32.46 -51.37 0.30
N ARG A 492 -32.32 -51.80 -0.96
CA ARG A 492 -31.33 -51.25 -1.91
C ARG A 492 -31.75 -49.88 -2.43
N LYS A 493 -33.05 -49.67 -2.66
CA LYS A 493 -33.63 -48.37 -3.01
C LYS A 493 -33.54 -47.39 -1.84
N SER A 494 -33.85 -47.80 -0.61
CA SER A 494 -33.68 -46.96 0.58
C SER A 494 -32.21 -46.66 0.89
N TYR A 495 -31.31 -47.61 0.64
CA TYR A 495 -29.86 -47.37 0.74
C TYR A 495 -29.35 -46.41 -0.33
N GLN A 496 -29.86 -46.51 -1.56
CA GLN A 496 -29.56 -45.55 -2.64
C GLN A 496 -30.14 -44.17 -2.34
N GLU A 497 -31.40 -44.10 -1.88
CA GLU A 497 -32.06 -42.86 -1.47
C GLU A 497 -31.34 -42.20 -0.28
N ASP A 498 -30.91 -42.97 0.72
CA ASP A 498 -30.12 -42.46 1.85
C ASP A 498 -28.73 -41.99 1.39
N ARG A 499 -28.09 -42.69 0.44
CA ARG A 499 -26.82 -42.24 -0.16
C ARG A 499 -26.99 -40.94 -0.93
N ASP A 500 -28.04 -40.83 -1.73
CA ASP A 500 -28.35 -39.63 -2.54
C ASP A 500 -28.73 -38.46 -1.63
N MET A 501 -29.51 -38.68 -0.57
CA MET A 501 -29.79 -37.66 0.46
C MET A 501 -28.53 -37.19 1.17
N ARG A 502 -27.61 -38.11 1.54
CA ARG A 502 -26.33 -37.75 2.15
C ARG A 502 -25.45 -36.93 1.21
N LEU A 503 -25.41 -37.29 -0.08
CA LEU A 503 -24.68 -36.53 -1.09
C LEU A 503 -25.27 -35.13 -1.26
N GLN A 504 -26.59 -35.00 -1.40
CA GLN A 504 -27.27 -33.70 -1.49
C GLN A 504 -27.06 -32.84 -0.25
N ARG A 505 -27.07 -33.46 0.94
CA ARG A 505 -26.75 -32.77 2.19
C ARG A 505 -25.30 -32.25 2.20
N ARG A 506 -24.32 -33.08 1.84
CA ARG A 506 -22.91 -32.67 1.74
C ARG A 506 -22.72 -31.54 0.73
N ARG A 507 -23.39 -31.61 -0.42
CA ARG A 507 -23.39 -30.52 -1.43
C ARG A 507 -23.99 -29.25 -0.87
N GLY A 508 -25.12 -29.34 -0.15
CA GLY A 508 -25.71 -28.19 0.54
C GLY A 508 -24.77 -27.55 1.56
N GLU A 509 -24.14 -28.37 2.41
CA GLU A 509 -23.15 -27.93 3.41
C GLU A 509 -21.94 -27.25 2.75
N ALA A 510 -21.40 -27.85 1.69
CA ALA A 510 -20.30 -27.29 0.90
C ALA A 510 -20.67 -25.93 0.27
N LYS A 511 -21.81 -25.83 -0.41
CA LYS A 511 -22.27 -24.56 -1.01
C LYS A 511 -22.48 -23.47 0.03
N MET A 512 -23.04 -23.82 1.20
CA MET A 512 -23.20 -22.86 2.30
C MET A 512 -21.85 -22.37 2.83
N ALA A 513 -20.86 -23.26 2.97
CA ALA A 513 -19.51 -22.87 3.40
C ALA A 513 -18.83 -21.94 2.38
N ILE A 514 -18.94 -22.26 1.08
CA ILE A 514 -18.40 -21.44 -0.02
C ILE A 514 -19.05 -20.05 -0.01
N ARG A 515 -20.39 -19.97 0.05
CA ARG A 515 -21.11 -18.69 0.11
C ARG A 515 -20.67 -17.85 1.30
N ARG A 516 -20.58 -18.46 2.47
CA ARG A 516 -20.17 -17.77 3.70
C ARG A 516 -18.79 -17.15 3.56
N LEU A 517 -17.79 -17.92 3.09
CA LEU A 517 -16.45 -17.38 2.85
C LEU A 517 -16.51 -16.17 1.90
N VAL A 518 -17.18 -16.32 0.76
CA VAL A 518 -17.21 -15.27 -0.26
C VAL A 518 -17.93 -14.02 0.27
N ASP A 519 -19.03 -14.19 1.00
CA ASP A 519 -19.77 -13.08 1.63
C ASP A 519 -18.92 -12.35 2.68
N ASP A 520 -18.21 -13.09 3.54
CA ASP A 520 -17.33 -12.55 4.57
C ASP A 520 -16.16 -11.75 3.94
N VAL A 521 -15.50 -12.32 2.92
CA VAL A 521 -14.42 -11.63 2.19
C VAL A 521 -14.95 -10.42 1.41
N GLN A 522 -16.14 -10.51 0.81
CA GLN A 522 -16.76 -9.39 0.12
C GLN A 522 -17.08 -8.25 1.07
N PHE A 523 -17.55 -8.56 2.27
CA PHE A 523 -17.84 -7.57 3.28
C PHE A 523 -16.57 -6.80 3.68
N GLU A 524 -15.49 -7.51 4.01
CA GLU A 524 -14.23 -6.88 4.43
C GLU A 524 -13.53 -6.15 3.28
N ALA A 525 -13.37 -6.77 2.11
CA ALA A 525 -12.78 -6.12 0.95
C ALA A 525 -13.59 -4.89 0.51
N GLY A 526 -14.92 -4.95 0.59
CA GLY A 526 -15.78 -3.81 0.31
C GLY A 526 -15.69 -2.69 1.35
N ARG A 527 -15.42 -3.01 2.62
CA ARG A 527 -15.12 -2.01 3.67
C ARG A 527 -13.78 -1.34 3.39
N GLU A 528 -12.73 -2.13 3.18
CA GLU A 528 -11.38 -1.67 2.92
C GLU A 528 -11.30 -0.75 1.69
N SER A 529 -11.92 -1.14 0.57
CA SER A 529 -12.01 -0.30 -0.64
C SER A 529 -12.65 1.06 -0.37
N ARG A 530 -13.72 1.10 0.44
CA ARG A 530 -14.40 2.36 0.81
C ARG A 530 -13.53 3.25 1.68
N ASP A 531 -12.82 2.67 2.64
CA ASP A 531 -11.97 3.43 3.55
C ASP A 531 -10.73 3.98 2.83
N ARG A 532 -10.14 3.23 1.90
CA ARG A 532 -9.10 3.72 0.97
C ARG A 532 -9.59 4.88 0.13
N LEU A 533 -10.75 4.75 -0.51
CA LEU A 533 -11.31 5.83 -1.34
C LEU A 533 -11.61 7.08 -0.52
N ARG A 534 -12.08 6.93 0.73
CA ARG A 534 -12.25 8.07 1.65
C ARG A 534 -10.92 8.72 2.00
N LEU A 535 -9.86 7.94 2.25
CA LEU A 535 -8.54 8.49 2.52
C LEU A 535 -8.00 9.26 1.31
N ILE A 536 -8.12 8.69 0.10
CA ILE A 536 -7.78 9.36 -1.16
C ILE A 536 -8.57 10.67 -1.30
N GLN A 537 -9.88 10.64 -1.02
CA GLN A 537 -10.73 11.82 -1.08
C GLN A 537 -10.27 12.91 -0.09
N ARG A 538 -9.94 12.53 1.16
CA ARG A 538 -9.44 13.48 2.17
C ARG A 538 -8.13 14.10 1.71
N VAL A 539 -7.18 13.27 1.27
CA VAL A 539 -5.87 13.70 0.77
C VAL A 539 -5.99 14.69 -0.39
N LEU A 540 -6.77 14.35 -1.43
CA LEU A 540 -6.97 15.23 -2.58
C LEU A 540 -7.67 16.52 -2.18
N ARG A 541 -8.74 16.43 -1.37
CA ARG A 541 -9.48 17.59 -0.89
C ARG A 541 -8.59 18.55 -0.11
N ASP A 542 -7.83 18.02 0.85
CA ASP A 542 -6.97 18.82 1.71
C ASP A 542 -5.84 19.47 0.90
N HIS A 543 -5.28 18.75 -0.08
CA HIS A 543 -4.28 19.29 -1.00
C HIS A 543 -4.80 20.48 -1.82
N PHE A 544 -5.89 20.30 -2.57
CA PHE A 544 -6.44 21.37 -3.43
C PHE A 544 -6.99 22.54 -2.60
N ARG A 545 -7.58 22.25 -1.43
CA ARG A 545 -8.01 23.29 -0.50
C ARG A 545 -6.85 24.09 0.06
N ALA A 546 -5.75 23.44 0.44
CA ALA A 546 -4.54 24.12 0.89
C ALA A 546 -4.01 25.09 -0.18
N ILE A 547 -4.00 24.69 -1.45
CA ILE A 547 -3.59 25.56 -2.57
C ILE A 547 -4.51 26.77 -2.72
N ALA A 548 -5.83 26.56 -2.66
CA ALA A 548 -6.81 27.65 -2.78
C ALA A 548 -6.70 28.66 -1.61
N ASP A 549 -6.55 28.15 -0.38
CA ASP A 549 -6.37 28.95 0.83
C ASP A 549 -5.04 29.72 0.80
N GLU A 550 -3.93 29.07 0.38
CA GLU A 550 -2.60 29.67 0.19
C GLU A 550 -2.64 30.81 -0.85
N THR A 551 -3.35 30.60 -1.96
CA THR A 551 -3.53 31.60 -3.01
C THR A 551 -4.35 32.80 -2.52
N THR A 552 -5.48 32.54 -1.87
CA THR A 552 -6.36 33.59 -1.31
C THR A 552 -5.63 34.42 -0.25
N ARG A 553 -4.84 33.77 0.62
CA ARG A 553 -4.02 34.44 1.62
C ARG A 553 -2.93 35.29 0.98
N SER A 554 -2.22 34.76 -0.02
CA SER A 554 -1.19 35.50 -0.78
C SER A 554 -1.75 36.79 -1.38
N LEU A 555 -2.93 36.72 -1.99
CA LEU A 555 -3.59 37.86 -2.63
C LEU A 555 -4.07 38.88 -1.59
N THR A 556 -4.61 38.43 -0.47
CA THR A 556 -5.05 39.31 0.64
C THR A 556 -3.88 40.07 1.25
N GLU A 557 -2.77 39.38 1.52
CA GLU A 557 -1.54 40.01 2.01
C GLU A 557 -0.94 40.98 0.98
N SER A 558 -0.99 40.64 -0.30
CA SER A 558 -0.55 41.53 -1.39
C SER A 558 -1.35 42.83 -1.44
N ILE A 559 -2.68 42.77 -1.27
CA ILE A 559 -3.54 43.95 -1.16
C ILE A 559 -3.17 44.77 0.07
N ALA A 560 -3.03 44.15 1.24
CA ALA A 560 -2.70 44.84 2.48
C ALA A 560 -1.31 45.52 2.42
N ALA A 561 -0.30 44.82 1.88
CA ALA A 561 1.04 45.36 1.65
C ALA A 561 0.99 46.58 0.70
N THR A 562 0.21 46.47 -0.38
CA THR A 562 -0.01 47.56 -1.34
C THR A 562 -0.65 48.80 -0.69
N GLU A 563 -1.65 48.61 0.17
CA GLU A 563 -2.29 49.72 0.90
C GLU A 563 -1.37 50.37 1.93
N LYS A 564 -0.52 49.58 2.59
CA LYS A 564 0.47 50.08 3.57
C LYS A 564 1.58 50.85 2.86
N ALA A 565 2.09 50.35 1.74
CA ALA A 565 3.12 50.99 0.92
C ALA A 565 2.73 52.41 0.49
N ALA A 566 1.47 52.60 0.08
CA ALA A 566 0.96 53.91 -0.29
C ALA A 566 1.06 54.96 0.83
N LYS A 567 1.02 54.52 2.11
CA LYS A 567 1.07 55.38 3.30
C LYS A 567 2.49 55.59 3.86
N ALA A 568 3.51 54.94 3.29
CA ALA A 568 4.89 55.01 3.79
C ALA A 568 5.51 56.41 3.61
N GLN A 569 6.34 56.83 4.58
CA GLN A 569 7.06 58.11 4.51
C GLN A 569 8.20 58.06 3.48
N VAL A 570 8.49 59.20 2.85
CA VAL A 570 9.49 59.30 1.76
C VAL A 570 10.88 58.81 2.18
N SER A 571 11.31 59.05 3.43
CA SER A 571 12.61 58.59 3.96
C SER A 571 12.74 57.08 4.12
N GLU A 572 11.62 56.37 4.31
CA GLU A 572 11.60 54.90 4.47
C GLU A 572 11.44 54.19 3.11
N ARG A 573 10.87 54.88 2.10
CA ARG A 573 10.61 54.33 0.76
C ARG A 573 11.87 53.85 0.06
N ASP A 574 12.93 54.66 0.02
CA ASP A 574 14.15 54.32 -0.73
C ASP A 574 14.90 53.12 -0.15
N THR A 575 14.89 52.97 1.18
CA THR A 575 15.49 51.82 1.84
C THR A 575 14.66 50.56 1.58
N ARG A 576 13.34 50.63 1.74
CA ARG A 576 12.44 49.50 1.48
C ARG A 576 12.45 49.04 0.02
N CYS A 577 12.46 49.98 -0.93
CA CYS A 577 12.56 49.66 -2.35
C CYS A 577 13.85 48.90 -2.69
N ARG A 578 14.98 49.25 -2.06
CA ARG A 578 16.25 48.54 -2.26
C ARG A 578 16.19 47.11 -1.70
N GLU A 579 15.62 46.93 -0.51
CA GLU A 579 15.41 45.61 0.10
C GLU A 579 14.50 44.72 -0.76
N LEU A 580 13.35 45.24 -1.20
CA LEU A 580 12.40 44.51 -2.04
C LEU A 580 13.00 44.09 -3.38
N LYS A 581 13.77 44.98 -4.02
CA LYS A 581 14.50 44.64 -5.26
C LYS A 581 15.47 43.48 -5.03
N GLN A 582 16.25 43.51 -3.95
CA GLN A 582 17.19 42.43 -3.62
C GLN A 582 16.47 41.09 -3.35
N GLN A 583 15.34 41.15 -2.64
CA GLN A 583 14.51 39.97 -2.38
C GLN A 583 13.92 39.39 -3.67
N LEU A 584 13.35 40.24 -4.53
CA LEU A 584 12.78 39.82 -5.82
C LEU A 584 13.82 39.26 -6.78
N THR A 585 15.05 39.81 -6.79
CA THR A 585 16.16 39.23 -7.54
C THR A 585 16.42 37.78 -7.11
N PHE A 586 16.54 37.54 -5.79
CA PHE A 586 16.72 36.18 -5.27
C PHE A 586 15.54 35.26 -5.61
N LEU A 587 14.29 35.73 -5.47
CA LEU A 587 13.11 34.92 -5.80
C LEU A 587 13.06 34.57 -7.30
N THR A 588 13.50 35.48 -8.17
CA THR A 588 13.57 35.26 -9.62
C THR A 588 14.63 34.21 -9.95
N GLU A 589 15.84 34.34 -9.39
CA GLU A 589 16.93 33.36 -9.55
C GLU A 589 16.50 31.96 -9.05
N ALA A 590 15.97 31.88 -7.82
CA ALA A 590 15.51 30.63 -7.22
C ALA A 590 14.35 30.01 -8.00
N GLY A 591 13.40 30.83 -8.48
CA GLY A 591 12.27 30.38 -9.30
C GLY A 591 12.70 29.89 -10.68
N ASN A 592 13.68 30.54 -11.31
CA ASN A 592 14.25 30.11 -12.59
C ASN A 592 14.99 28.79 -12.44
N TRP A 593 15.84 28.65 -11.42
CA TRP A 593 16.49 27.38 -11.09
C TRP A 593 15.46 26.25 -10.87
N ALA A 594 14.39 26.54 -10.14
CA ALA A 594 13.34 25.57 -9.84
C ALA A 594 12.58 25.10 -11.10
N ARG A 595 12.34 26.00 -12.06
CA ARG A 595 11.69 25.68 -13.35
C ARG A 595 12.61 24.98 -14.36
N GLY A 596 13.85 24.66 -13.98
CA GLY A 596 14.82 24.02 -14.88
C GLY A 596 15.58 25.01 -15.76
N GLY A 597 15.54 26.30 -15.45
CA GLY A 597 16.46 27.28 -16.01
C GLY A 597 17.89 26.88 -15.67
N THR A 598 18.72 26.76 -16.71
CA THR A 598 20.16 26.62 -16.58
C THR A 598 20.71 28.01 -16.25
N GLU A 599 21.31 28.16 -15.08
CA GLU A 599 22.39 29.14 -14.88
C GLU A 599 23.72 28.41 -14.98
#